data_AF-A0A957YS67-F1
#
_entry.id   AF-A0A957YS67-F1
#
_cell.length_a   1.000
_cell.length_b   1.000
_cell.length_c   1.000
_cell.angle_alpha   90.00
_cell.angle_beta   90.00
_cell.angle_gamma   90.00
#
_symmetry.space_group_name_H-M   'P 1'
#
loop_
_entity.id
_entity.type
_entity.pdbx_description
1 polymer ?
#
loop_
_entity_poly.entity_id
_entity_poly.type
_entity_poly.pdbx_seq_one_letter_code
_entity_poly.pdbx_strand_id
1 'polypeptide(L)'
;MLLPLVMLQRLLHREIQIVILLITRNRQLTIGLFSVLFFPGVFLHELSHFLMAKILGVRTRGFSLIPQAMSDGRLQMGYVEVERTDIVRDSLIGLAPLIAGTAFVAYAGIYQMQVHT
;
A
#
# COMPACT_ATOMS: atom_id res chain seq x y z
N MET A 1 -2.52 -18.41 -6.13
CA MET A 1 -3.80 -17.63 -6.10
C MET A 1 -3.60 -16.10 -6.12
N LEU A 2 -2.39 -15.56 -5.96
CA LEU A 2 -2.16 -14.09 -5.94
C LEU A 2 -2.02 -13.44 -7.33
N LEU A 3 -1.69 -14.22 -8.37
CA LEU A 3 -1.50 -13.73 -9.74
C LEU A 3 -2.70 -12.95 -10.32
N PRO A 4 -3.95 -13.48 -10.22
CA PRO A 4 -5.12 -12.75 -10.69
C PRO A 4 -5.34 -11.43 -9.93
N LEU A 5 -5.09 -11.43 -8.62
CA LEU A 5 -5.23 -10.25 -7.77
C LEU A 5 -4.23 -9.15 -8.16
N VAL A 6 -2.97 -9.52 -8.39
CA VAL A 6 -1.93 -8.59 -8.84
C VAL A 6 -2.27 -8.01 -10.22
N MET A 7 -2.81 -8.83 -11.11
CA MET A 7 -3.20 -8.38 -12.45
C MET A 7 -4.40 -7.41 -12.39
N LEU A 8 -5.42 -7.74 -11.60
CA LEU A 8 -6.57 -6.86 -11.37
C LEU A 8 -6.15 -5.54 -10.73
N GLN A 9 -5.26 -5.58 -9.72
CA GLN A 9 -4.72 -4.39 -9.09
C GLN A 9 -4.04 -3.48 -10.12
N ARG A 10 -3.16 -4.04 -10.97
CA ARG A 10 -2.44 -3.27 -11.99
C ARG A 10 -3.39 -2.64 -13.01
N LEU A 11 -4.41 -3.37 -13.44
CA LEU A 11 -5.43 -2.85 -14.34
C LEU A 11 -6.21 -1.71 -13.69
N LEU A 12 -6.71 -1.90 -12.45
CA LEU A 12 -7.45 -0.86 -11.74
C LEU A 12 -6.61 0.41 -11.51
N HIS A 13 -5.34 0.27 -11.11
CA HIS A 13 -4.46 1.42 -10.92
C HIS A 13 -4.25 2.18 -12.25
N ARG A 14 -4.06 1.46 -13.35
CA ARG A 14 -3.92 2.06 -14.68
C ARG A 14 -5.20 2.80 -15.10
N GLU A 15 -6.36 2.17 -14.97
CA GLU A 15 -7.63 2.79 -15.36
C GLU A 15 -7.93 4.04 -14.51
N ILE A 16 -7.73 3.98 -13.20
CA ILE A 16 -7.93 5.15 -12.32
C ILE A 16 -6.97 6.28 -12.70
N GLN A 17 -5.70 5.98 -12.96
CA GLN A 17 -4.73 6.98 -13.42
C GLN A 17 -5.12 7.58 -14.78
N ILE A 18 -5.59 6.77 -15.72
CA ILE A 18 -6.07 7.25 -17.03
C ILE A 18 -7.28 8.17 -16.86
N VAL A 19 -8.27 7.77 -16.06
CA VAL A 19 -9.47 8.58 -15.80
C VAL A 19 -9.09 9.93 -15.18
N ILE A 20 -8.25 9.93 -14.14
CA ILE A 20 -7.78 11.18 -13.51
C ILE A 20 -6.97 12.02 -14.51
N LEU A 21 -6.14 11.40 -15.35
CA LEU A 21 -5.36 12.12 -16.37
C LEU A 21 -6.26 12.76 -17.43
N LEU A 22 -7.30 12.08 -17.89
CA LEU A 22 -8.24 12.62 -18.86
C LEU A 22 -9.02 13.82 -18.30
N ILE A 23 -9.37 13.78 -17.01
CA ILE A 23 -10.08 14.86 -16.31
C ILE A 23 -9.16 16.05 -16.06
N THR A 24 -7.98 15.81 -15.48
CA THR A 24 -7.07 16.89 -15.06
C THR A 24 -6.22 17.44 -16.19
N ARG A 25 -5.99 16.66 -17.25
CA ARG A 25 -5.03 16.91 -18.35
C ARG A 25 -3.64 17.33 -17.89
N ASN A 26 -3.29 17.05 -16.63
CA ASN A 26 -2.03 17.44 -16.01
C ASN A 26 -1.47 16.26 -15.22
N ARG A 27 -0.27 15.84 -15.59
CA ARG A 27 0.39 14.67 -15.00
C ARG A 27 0.71 14.85 -13.52
N GLN A 28 1.11 16.05 -13.09
CA GLN A 28 1.40 16.33 -11.68
C GLN A 28 0.14 16.27 -10.83
N LEU A 29 -0.95 16.89 -11.30
CA LEU A 29 -2.25 16.81 -10.60
C LEU A 29 -2.78 15.38 -10.56
N THR A 30 -2.57 14.61 -11.63
CA THR A 30 -2.96 13.19 -11.65
C THR A 30 -2.25 12.39 -10.57
N ILE A 31 -0.93 12.55 -10.47
CA ILE A 31 -0.14 11.89 -9.43
C ILE A 31 -0.63 12.35 -8.06
N GLY A 32 -0.77 13.66 -7.82
CA GLY A 32 -1.23 14.18 -6.53
C GLY A 32 -2.59 13.63 -6.11
N LEU A 33 -3.58 13.64 -7.01
CA LEU A 33 -4.93 13.18 -6.70
C LEU A 33 -4.98 11.67 -6.47
N PHE A 34 -4.29 10.90 -7.32
CA PHE A 34 -4.13 9.45 -7.15
C PHE A 34 -3.49 9.13 -5.80
N SER A 35 -2.49 9.91 -5.42
CA SER A 35 -1.75 9.72 -4.18
C SER A 35 -2.61 9.98 -2.96
N VAL A 36 -3.38 11.08 -2.93
CA VAL A 36 -4.31 11.39 -1.85
C VAL A 36 -5.38 10.29 -1.71
N LEU A 37 -5.91 9.79 -2.83
CA LEU A 37 -6.94 8.75 -2.83
C LEU A 37 -6.46 7.44 -2.19
N PHE A 38 -5.24 7.01 -2.52
CA PHE A 38 -4.67 5.75 -2.03
C PHE A 38 -3.80 5.91 -0.78
N PHE A 39 -3.51 7.14 -0.36
CA PHE A 39 -2.69 7.46 0.80
C PHE A 39 -3.07 6.67 2.07
N PRO A 40 -4.34 6.60 2.51
CA PRO A 40 -4.67 5.86 3.73
C PRO A 40 -4.31 4.37 3.64
N GLY A 41 -4.45 3.77 2.46
CA GLY A 41 -4.06 2.39 2.20
C GLY A 41 -2.53 2.20 2.19
N VAL A 42 -1.81 3.08 1.50
CA VAL A 42 -0.33 3.07 1.46
C VAL A 42 0.24 3.28 2.86
N PHE A 43 -0.31 4.22 3.62
CA PHE A 43 0.09 4.49 4.99
C PHE A 43 -0.09 3.25 5.87
N LEU A 44 -1.27 2.62 5.84
CA LEU A 44 -1.51 1.40 6.61
C LEU A 44 -0.59 0.26 6.17
N HIS A 45 -0.32 0.13 4.86
CA HIS A 45 0.55 -0.90 4.30
C HIS A 45 1.99 -0.77 4.81
N GLU A 46 2.60 0.39 4.60
CA GLU A 46 3.98 0.66 4.99
C GLU A 46 4.16 0.65 6.51
N LEU A 47 3.17 1.18 7.26
CA LEU A 47 3.18 1.12 8.72
C LEU A 47 3.13 -0.32 9.23
N SER A 48 2.40 -1.21 8.57
CA SER A 48 2.32 -2.62 8.96
C SER A 48 3.67 -3.33 8.79
N HIS A 49 4.36 -3.07 7.69
CA HIS A 49 5.73 -3.54 7.50
C HIS A 49 6.66 -3.00 8.59
N PHE A 50 6.61 -1.70 8.85
CA PHE A 50 7.44 -1.06 9.86
C PHE A 50 7.20 -1.62 11.27
N LEU A 51 5.94 -1.77 11.67
CA LEU A 51 5.58 -2.31 12.98
C LEU A 51 6.00 -3.76 13.11
N MET A 52 5.77 -4.60 12.10
CA MET A 52 6.20 -5.99 12.13
C MET A 52 7.72 -6.12 12.18
N ALA A 53 8.44 -5.32 11.39
CA ALA A 53 9.90 -5.28 11.44
C ALA A 53 10.38 -4.92 12.86
N LYS A 54 9.77 -3.91 13.50
CA LYS A 54 10.09 -3.51 14.87
C LYS A 54 9.80 -4.61 15.89
N ILE A 55 8.66 -5.30 15.79
CA ILE A 55 8.30 -6.44 16.66
C ILE A 55 9.32 -7.57 16.53
N LEU A 56 9.78 -7.84 15.30
CA LEU A 56 10.77 -8.88 15.02
C LEU A 56 12.22 -8.45 15.28
N GLY A 57 12.45 -7.23 15.77
CA GLY A 57 13.78 -6.69 16.04
C GLY A 57 14.60 -6.39 14.79
N VAL A 58 13.95 -6.20 13.65
CA VAL A 58 14.57 -5.94 12.34
C VAL A 58 14.72 -4.43 12.13
N ARG A 59 15.90 -4.02 11.69
CA ARG A 59 16.21 -2.60 11.43
C ARG A 59 15.53 -2.14 10.13
N THR A 60 14.91 -0.98 10.20
CA THR A 60 14.38 -0.25 9.04
C THR A 60 15.27 0.96 8.77
N ARG A 61 15.66 1.17 7.50
CA ARG A 61 16.60 2.24 7.10
C ARG A 61 15.91 3.43 6.47
N GLY A 62 14.85 3.20 5.71
CA GLY A 62 14.12 4.22 4.96
C GLY A 62 12.62 4.03 5.08
N PHE A 63 11.89 5.14 5.15
CA PHE A 63 10.44 5.19 5.15
C PHE A 63 10.01 6.40 4.31
N SER A 64 9.27 6.17 3.23
CA SER A 64 8.67 7.23 2.42
C SER A 64 7.23 6.90 2.12
N LEU A 65 6.37 7.92 2.26
CA LEU A 65 4.97 7.88 1.84
C LEU A 65 4.71 8.83 0.67
N ILE A 66 5.76 9.50 0.20
CA ILE A 66 5.65 10.46 -0.90
C ILE A 66 5.77 9.70 -2.20
N PRO A 67 4.80 9.85 -3.11
CA PRO A 67 4.82 9.20 -4.40
C PRO A 67 5.92 9.80 -5.26
N GLN A 68 6.70 8.94 -5.89
CA GLN A 68 7.76 9.34 -6.81
C GLN A 68 7.53 8.68 -8.17
N ALA A 69 7.57 9.51 -9.22
CA ALA A 69 7.57 9.02 -10.58
C ALA A 69 8.96 8.46 -10.90
N MET A 70 9.03 7.17 -11.20
CA MET A 70 10.26 6.51 -11.59
C MET A 70 10.58 6.77 -13.07
N SER A 71 11.86 6.70 -13.42
CA SER A 71 12.36 6.95 -14.79
C SER A 71 11.83 5.96 -15.83
N ASP A 72 11.34 4.80 -15.40
CA ASP A 72 10.74 3.75 -16.23
C ASP A 72 9.23 3.92 -16.44
N GLY A 73 8.66 5.03 -15.97
CA GLY A 73 7.24 5.33 -16.08
C GLY A 73 6.37 4.66 -15.02
N ARG A 74 6.94 3.91 -14.08
CA ARG A 74 6.22 3.40 -12.91
C ARG A 74 6.04 4.51 -11.87
N LEU A 75 4.97 4.39 -11.08
CA LEU A 75 4.71 5.25 -9.93
C LEU A 75 4.98 4.45 -8.66
N GLN A 76 5.99 4.85 -7.90
CA GLN A 76 6.21 4.32 -6.56
C GLN A 76 5.39 5.16 -5.58
N MET A 77 4.47 4.53 -4.85
CA MET A 77 3.53 5.24 -3.96
C MET A 77 4.13 5.48 -2.57
N GLY A 78 4.91 4.52 -2.09
CA GLY A 78 5.59 4.53 -0.80
C GLY A 78 6.61 3.39 -0.75
N TYR A 79 7.45 3.40 0.28
CA TYR A 79 8.35 2.30 0.58
C TYR A 79 8.80 2.31 2.04
N VAL A 80 9.06 1.11 2.55
CA VAL A 80 9.85 0.88 3.76
C VAL A 80 11.01 -0.04 3.42
N GLU A 81 12.23 0.45 3.67
CA GLU A 81 13.44 -0.34 3.51
C GLU A 81 13.68 -1.13 4.79
N VAL A 82 13.45 -2.44 4.69
CA VAL A 82 13.75 -3.42 5.73
C VAL A 82 15.11 -4.05 5.42
N GLU A 83 15.98 -4.17 6.44
CA GLU A 83 17.26 -4.86 6.28
C GLU A 83 17.06 -6.32 5.87
N ARG A 84 17.99 -6.91 5.10
CA ARG A 84 17.90 -8.33 4.73
C ARG A 84 17.85 -9.20 5.98
N THR A 85 16.87 -10.10 6.05
CA THR A 85 16.69 -11.02 7.18
C THR A 85 16.51 -12.45 6.71
N ASP A 86 16.36 -13.36 7.69
CA ASP A 86 15.99 -14.74 7.44
C ASP A 86 14.60 -14.86 6.82
N ILE A 87 14.38 -15.92 6.03
CA ILE A 87 13.15 -16.16 5.26
C ILE A 87 11.89 -16.03 6.12
N VAL A 88 11.93 -16.47 7.39
CA VAL A 88 10.79 -16.41 8.30
C VAL A 88 10.42 -14.97 8.65
N ARG A 89 11.40 -14.13 9.00
CA ARG A 89 11.16 -12.73 9.37
C ARG A 89 10.70 -11.94 8.16
N ASP A 90 11.34 -12.16 7.02
CA ASP A 90 10.97 -11.54 5.75
C ASP A 90 9.53 -11.89 5.34
N SER A 91 9.14 -13.17 5.48
CA SER A 91 7.78 -13.64 5.21
C SER A 91 6.74 -13.02 6.16
N LEU A 92 7.05 -12.94 7.46
CA LEU A 92 6.15 -12.33 8.44
C LEU A 92 5.97 -10.82 8.20
N ILE A 93 7.05 -10.12 7.87
CA ILE A 93 7.01 -8.71 7.48
C ILE A 93 6.17 -8.55 6.22
N GLY A 94 6.39 -9.40 5.21
CA GLY A 94 5.61 -9.44 3.96
C GLY A 94 4.10 -9.67 4.17
N LEU A 95 3.73 -10.47 5.17
CA LEU A 95 2.34 -10.78 5.52
C LEU A 95 1.66 -9.69 6.37
N ALA A 96 2.43 -8.85 7.06
CA ALA A 96 1.89 -7.88 8.01
C ALA A 96 0.82 -6.95 7.42
N PRO A 97 0.98 -6.37 6.21
CA PRO A 97 -0.05 -5.52 5.62
C PRO A 97 -1.34 -6.27 5.29
N LEU A 98 -1.26 -7.55 4.94
CA LEU A 98 -2.45 -8.35 4.65
C LEU A 98 -3.25 -8.57 5.95
N ILE A 99 -2.57 -8.90 7.05
CA ILE A 99 -3.20 -9.08 8.36
C ILE A 99 -3.81 -7.76 8.85
N ALA A 100 -3.04 -6.68 8.83
CA ALA A 100 -3.51 -5.37 9.30
C ALA A 100 -4.63 -4.81 8.43
N GLY A 101 -4.52 -4.94 7.10
CA GLY A 101 -5.53 -4.48 6.15
C GLY A 101 -6.85 -5.25 6.28
N THR A 102 -6.79 -6.57 6.40
CA THR A 102 -7.99 -7.40 6.61
C THR A 102 -8.66 -7.11 7.96
N ALA A 103 -7.87 -6.98 9.03
CA ALA A 103 -8.38 -6.59 10.35
C ALA A 103 -9.03 -5.20 10.33
N PHE A 104 -8.41 -4.22 9.65
CA PHE A 104 -8.95 -2.87 9.51
C PHE A 104 -10.29 -2.86 8.74
N VAL A 105 -10.37 -3.59 7.63
CA VAL A 105 -11.62 -3.70 6.85
C VAL A 105 -12.70 -4.42 7.65
N ALA A 106 -12.36 -5.51 8.36
CA ALA A 106 -13.30 -6.22 9.21
C ALA A 106 -13.82 -5.32 10.34
N TYR A 107 -12.93 -4.58 11.02
CA TYR A 107 -13.29 -3.61 12.04
C TYR A 107 -14.20 -2.50 11.50
N ALA A 108 -13.84 -1.90 10.37
CA ALA A 108 -14.64 -0.86 9.73
C ALA A 108 -16.02 -1.40 9.32
N GLY A 109 -16.08 -2.64 8.81
CA GLY A 109 -17.33 -3.31 8.48
C GLY A 109 -18.22 -3.54 9.70
N ILE A 110 -17.66 -4.05 10.80
CA ILE A 110 -18.40 -4.29 12.05
C ILE A 110 -18.91 -2.97 12.65
N TYR A 111 -18.05 -1.94 12.68
CA TYR A 111 -18.38 -0.65 13.28
C TYR A 111 -19.44 0.13 12.49
N GLN A 112 -19.38 0.08 11.15
CA GLN A 112 -20.39 0.71 10.29
C GLN A 112 -21.68 -0.10 10.18
N MET A 113 -21.63 -1.42 10.25
CA MET A 113 -22.82 -2.27 10.04
C MET A 113 -23.60 -2.61 11.31
N GLN A 114 -23.25 -2.09 12.50
CA GLN A 114 -23.98 -2.35 13.75
C GLN A 114 -24.37 -3.83 13.90
N VAL A 115 -23.47 -4.75 13.55
CA VAL A 115 -23.71 -6.18 13.74
C VAL A 115 -23.54 -6.44 15.22
N HIS A 116 -24.61 -6.15 15.98
CA HIS A 116 -24.80 -6.64 17.33
C HIS A 116 -24.89 -8.17 17.24
N THR A 117 -23.76 -8.84 17.43
CA THR A 117 -23.73 -10.23 17.88
C THR A 117 -24.08 -10.29 19.36
#